data_AF-A0AAD5CNC0-F1
#
_entry.id   AF-A0AAD5CNC0-F1
#
_cell.length_a   1.000
_cell.length_b   1.000
_cell.length_c   1.000
_cell.angle_alpha   90.00
_cell.angle_beta   90.00
_cell.angle_gamma   90.00
#
_symmetry.space_group_name_H-M   'P 1'
#
loop_
_entity.id
_entity.type
_entity.pdbx_description
1 polymer ?
#
loop_
_entity_poly.entity_id
_entity_poly.type
_entity_poly.pdbx_seq_one_letter_code
_entity_poly.pdbx_strand_id
1 'polypeptide(L)'
;TIEVLSMVPAPEFALRLHLECAEAANDCDLEPVAYEFFTQAYILYEEEISDSKAKVTKLYLIIGTLQRMHTFGVENRDTLTHKATGYSEKLLKKPDQCRVDGIKDGESCVEMGHLSFLKGPT
;
A
#
# COMPACT_ATOMS: atom_id res chain seq x y z
N THR A 1 -12.17 17.26 -11.19
CA THR A 1 -11.53 16.96 -9.88
C THR A 1 -11.50 15.46 -9.70
N ILE A 2 -10.49 14.92 -9.02
CA ILE A 2 -10.25 13.46 -8.85
C ILE A 2 -11.48 12.74 -8.24
N GLU A 3 -12.37 13.46 -7.56
CA GLU A 3 -13.68 12.98 -7.09
C GLU A 3 -14.54 12.27 -8.16
N VAL A 4 -14.38 12.59 -9.45
CA VAL A 4 -15.16 11.93 -10.52
C VAL A 4 -14.77 10.45 -10.69
N LEU A 5 -13.56 10.05 -10.26
CA LEU A 5 -13.09 8.67 -10.37
C LEU A 5 -13.66 7.76 -9.28
N SER A 6 -14.20 8.30 -8.18
CA SER A 6 -14.93 7.47 -7.20
C SER A 6 -16.27 6.96 -7.75
N MET A 7 -16.80 7.58 -8.82
CA MET A 7 -18.00 7.13 -9.52
C MET A 7 -17.75 5.98 -10.50
N VAL A 8 -16.49 5.71 -10.86
CA VAL A 8 -16.12 4.56 -11.69
C VAL A 8 -15.74 3.42 -10.73
N PRO A 9 -16.35 2.22 -10.82
CA PRO A 9 -16.10 1.10 -9.92
C PRO A 9 -14.74 0.46 -10.22
N ALA A 10 -13.68 1.21 -9.94
CA ALA A 10 -12.30 0.90 -10.26
C ALA A 10 -11.38 1.38 -9.11
N PRO A 11 -11.64 0.98 -7.85
CA PRO A 11 -10.87 1.45 -6.68
C PRO A 11 -9.38 1.11 -6.80
N GLU A 12 -9.08 0.01 -7.49
CA GLU A 12 -7.73 -0.41 -7.84
C GLU A 12 -6.96 0.57 -8.71
N PHE A 13 -7.65 1.30 -9.58
CA PHE A 13 -7.08 2.33 -10.45
C PHE A 13 -7.01 3.67 -9.72
N ALA A 14 -8.03 4.02 -8.94
CA ALA A 14 -8.01 5.21 -8.09
C ALA A 14 -6.83 5.19 -7.11
N LEU A 15 -6.59 4.04 -6.45
CA LEU A 15 -5.43 3.85 -5.57
C LEU A 15 -4.11 4.09 -6.31
N ARG A 16 -3.95 3.52 -7.51
CA ARG A 16 -2.76 3.74 -8.35
C ARG A 16 -2.58 5.22 -8.67
N LEU A 17 -3.65 5.90 -9.09
CA LEU A 17 -3.59 7.33 -9.40
C LEU A 17 -3.17 8.16 -8.19
N HIS A 18 -3.69 7.87 -7.00
CA HIS A 18 -3.25 8.55 -5.78
C HIS A 18 -1.76 8.35 -5.52
N LEU A 19 -1.21 7.15 -5.74
CA LEU A 19 0.23 6.91 -5.59
C LEU A 19 1.07 7.66 -6.62
N GLU A 20 0.65 7.69 -7.89
CA GLU A 20 1.32 8.48 -8.94
C GLU A 20 1.29 9.98 -8.60
N CYS A 21 0.16 10.49 -8.09
CA CYS A 21 0.06 11.87 -7.62
C CYS A 21 0.95 12.14 -6.38
N ALA A 22 1.10 11.15 -5.50
CA ALA A 22 2.02 11.26 -4.37
C ALA A 22 3.49 11.36 -4.85
N GLU A 23 3.90 10.57 -5.85
CA GLU A 23 5.22 10.67 -6.45
C GLU A 23 5.43 12.03 -7.12
N ALA A 24 4.45 12.54 -7.87
CA ALA A 24 4.54 13.88 -8.44
C ALA A 24 4.65 14.99 -7.37
N ALA A 25 3.93 14.86 -6.25
CA ALA A 25 4.04 15.79 -5.13
C ALA A 25 5.41 15.66 -4.43
N ASN A 26 5.97 14.45 -4.35
CA ASN A 26 7.31 14.20 -3.83
C ASN A 26 8.39 14.90 -4.65
N ASP A 27 8.30 14.84 -5.98
CA ASP A 27 9.26 15.50 -6.87
C ASP A 27 9.19 17.03 -6.78
N CYS A 28 8.10 17.56 -6.22
CA CYS A 28 7.90 18.99 -5.95
C CYS A 28 8.21 19.37 -4.49
N ASP A 29 8.71 18.44 -3.66
CA ASP A 29 8.94 18.61 -2.22
C ASP A 29 7.69 19.07 -1.43
N LEU A 30 6.49 18.67 -1.89
CA LEU A 30 5.21 19.03 -1.28
C LEU A 30 4.76 17.93 -0.31
N GLU A 31 5.45 17.81 0.82
CA GLU A 31 5.22 16.77 1.83
C GLU A 31 3.73 16.64 2.27
N PRO A 32 3.00 17.72 2.61
CA PRO A 32 1.62 17.59 3.07
C PRO A 32 0.68 17.03 2.00
N VAL A 33 0.94 17.37 0.74
CA VAL A 33 0.15 16.92 -0.42
C VAL A 33 0.43 15.44 -0.70
N ALA A 34 1.70 15.05 -0.68
CA ALA A 34 2.10 13.65 -0.79
C ALA A 34 1.47 12.79 0.33
N TYR A 35 1.46 13.30 1.57
CA TYR A 35 0.89 12.60 2.72
C TYR A 35 -0.63 12.41 2.58
N GLU A 36 -1.33 13.43 2.09
CA GLU A 36 -2.77 13.34 1.83
C GLU A 36 -3.09 12.27 0.79
N PHE A 37 -2.32 12.20 -0.30
CA PHE A 37 -2.48 11.15 -1.30
C PHE A 37 -2.22 9.74 -0.76
N PHE A 38 -1.20 9.56 0.08
CA PHE A 38 -0.98 8.28 0.77
C PHE A 38 -2.14 7.94 1.70
N THR A 39 -2.71 8.93 2.40
CA THR A 39 -3.87 8.72 3.27
C THR A 39 -5.08 8.24 2.47
N GLN A 40 -5.37 8.88 1.33
CA GLN A 40 -6.45 8.44 0.43
C GLN A 40 -6.21 7.04 -0.15
N ALA A 41 -4.97 6.73 -0.55
CA ALA A 41 -4.60 5.41 -1.04
C ALA A 41 -4.82 4.32 0.03
N TYR A 42 -4.49 4.60 1.30
CA TYR A 42 -4.75 3.67 2.40
C TYR A 42 -6.23 3.48 2.70
N ILE A 43 -7.05 4.53 2.63
CA ILE A 43 -8.51 4.42 2.82
C ILE A 43 -9.10 3.51 1.74
N LEU A 44 -8.77 3.74 0.46
CA LEU A 44 -9.22 2.88 -0.64
C LEU A 44 -8.75 1.43 -0.47
N TYR A 45 -7.51 1.23 -0.02
CA TYR A 45 -6.97 -0.09 0.27
C TYR A 45 -7.78 -0.84 1.35
N GLU A 46 -8.17 -0.14 2.41
CA GLU A 46 -8.93 -0.71 3.52
C GLU A 46 -10.38 -1.01 3.15
N GLU A 47 -11.06 -0.02 2.59
CA GLU A 47 -12.52 -0.01 2.44
C GLU A 47 -12.99 -0.65 1.13
N GLU A 48 -12.26 -0.42 0.04
CA GLU A 48 -12.75 -0.76 -1.31
C GLU A 48 -12.07 -2.02 -1.89
N ILE A 49 -10.80 -2.28 -1.56
CA ILE A 49 -10.10 -3.47 -2.06
C ILE A 49 -10.40 -4.67 -1.17
N SER A 50 -11.30 -5.56 -1.59
CA SER A 50 -11.70 -6.73 -0.80
C SER A 50 -11.00 -8.03 -1.18
N ASP A 51 -10.61 -8.18 -2.45
CA ASP A 51 -9.94 -9.40 -2.95
C ASP A 51 -8.54 -9.55 -2.33
N SER A 52 -8.23 -10.73 -1.80
CA SER A 52 -6.98 -10.99 -1.08
C SER A 52 -5.74 -10.84 -1.97
N LYS A 53 -5.83 -11.29 -3.23
CA LYS A 53 -4.71 -11.21 -4.19
C LYS A 53 -4.49 -9.76 -4.64
N ALA A 54 -5.58 -9.03 -4.88
CA ALA A 54 -5.55 -7.61 -5.17
C ALA A 54 -4.96 -6.84 -3.98
N LYS A 55 -5.40 -7.11 -2.74
CA LYS A 55 -4.84 -6.48 -1.52
C LYS A 55 -3.32 -6.69 -1.45
N VAL A 56 -2.82 -7.91 -1.58
CA VAL A 56 -1.36 -8.16 -1.58
C VAL A 56 -0.65 -7.30 -2.64
N THR A 57 -1.16 -7.31 -3.86
CA THR A 57 -0.60 -6.52 -4.97
C THR A 57 -0.60 -5.01 -4.70
N LYS A 58 -1.69 -4.47 -4.17
CA LYS A 58 -1.79 -3.02 -3.87
C LYS A 58 -0.92 -2.63 -2.69
N LEU A 59 -0.81 -3.49 -1.68
CA LEU A 59 0.05 -3.24 -0.53
C LEU A 59 1.52 -3.16 -0.96
N TYR A 60 1.98 -4.06 -1.83
CA TYR A 60 3.33 -3.96 -2.41
C TYR A 60 3.53 -2.68 -3.20
N LEU A 61 2.52 -2.25 -3.96
CA LEU A 61 2.61 -1.00 -4.70
C LEU A 61 2.73 0.22 -3.76
N ILE A 62 1.92 0.29 -2.70
CA ILE A 62 1.99 1.35 -1.69
C ILE A 62 3.40 1.39 -1.06
N ILE A 63 3.90 0.23 -0.66
CA ILE A 63 5.22 0.09 -0.03
C ILE A 63 6.33 0.49 -0.98
N GLY A 64 6.31 -0.01 -2.21
CA GLY A 64 7.32 0.32 -3.23
C GLY A 64 7.33 1.81 -3.56
N THR A 65 6.15 2.45 -3.57
CA THR A 65 6.03 3.90 -3.72
C THR A 65 6.66 4.61 -2.52
N LEU A 66 6.29 4.22 -1.30
CA LEU A 66 6.80 4.83 -0.06
C LEU A 66 8.33 4.75 0.07
N GLN A 67 8.95 3.67 -0.42
CA GLN A 67 10.41 3.52 -0.45
C GLN A 67 11.10 4.59 -1.30
N ARG A 68 10.48 5.01 -2.41
CA ARG A 68 11.01 6.02 -3.35
C ARG A 68 10.76 7.45 -2.88
N MET A 69 9.85 7.65 -1.94
CA MET A 69 9.55 8.97 -1.38
C MET A 69 10.73 9.48 -0.55
N HIS A 70 11.21 10.67 -0.89
CA HIS A 70 12.25 11.41 -0.16
C HIS A 70 11.72 12.66 0.55
N THR A 71 10.54 13.16 0.17
CA THR A 71 9.95 14.38 0.74
C THR A 71 9.49 14.23 2.19
N PHE A 72 9.29 13.00 2.69
CA PHE A 72 8.74 12.76 4.03
C PHE A 72 9.78 12.94 5.13
N GLY A 73 9.43 13.71 6.15
CA GLY A 73 10.12 13.71 7.44
C GLY A 73 10.00 12.37 8.17
N VAL A 74 10.92 12.13 9.11
CA VAL A 74 11.04 10.85 9.84
C VAL A 74 9.72 10.41 10.45
N GLU A 75 9.01 11.31 11.14
CA GLU A 75 7.75 10.99 11.83
C GLU A 75 6.63 10.55 10.86
N ASN A 76 6.47 11.26 9.74
CA ASN A 76 5.47 10.92 8.73
C ASN A 76 5.84 9.61 8.02
N ARG A 77 7.12 9.43 7.68
CA ARG A 77 7.61 8.19 7.07
C ARG A 77 7.38 6.97 7.98
N ASP A 78 7.69 7.10 9.27
CA ASP A 78 7.50 6.04 10.26
C ASP A 78 6.02 5.71 10.43
N THR A 79 5.16 6.72 10.47
CA THR A 79 3.71 6.54 10.56
C THR A 79 3.16 5.75 9.37
N LEU A 80 3.52 6.14 8.14
CA LEU A 80 3.09 5.44 6.92
C LEU A 80 3.66 4.02 6.85
N THR A 81 4.91 3.82 7.26
CA THR A 81 5.57 2.51 7.28
C THR A 81 4.93 1.57 8.32
N HIS A 82 4.61 2.09 9.51
CA HIS A 82 3.94 1.32 10.55
C HIS A 82 2.54 0.88 10.09
N LYS A 83 1.81 1.77 9.40
CA LYS A 83 0.50 1.45 8.81
C LYS A 83 0.59 0.32 7.77
N ALA A 84 1.54 0.39 6.82
CA ALA A 84 1.82 -0.67 5.86
C ALA A 84 2.18 -2.02 6.53
N THR A 85 3.01 -1.97 7.56
CA THR A 85 3.40 -3.16 8.34
C THR A 85 2.17 -3.80 9.00
N GLY A 86 1.31 -2.99 9.61
CA GLY A 86 0.06 -3.45 10.21
C GLY A 86 -0.87 -4.16 9.21
N TYR A 87 -0.91 -3.72 7.95
CA TYR A 87 -1.66 -4.43 6.91
C TYR A 87 -1.04 -5.77 6.53
N SER A 88 0.28 -5.81 6.44
CA SER A 88 1.04 -7.02 6.13
C SER A 88 0.78 -8.09 7.19
N GLU A 89 0.82 -7.73 8.47
CA GLU A 89 0.48 -8.64 9.57
C GLU A 89 -0.97 -9.16 9.51
N LYS A 90 -1.93 -8.29 9.16
CA LYS A 90 -3.34 -8.68 9.02
C LYS A 90 -3.55 -9.68 7.88
N LEU A 91 -2.77 -9.59 6.80
CA LEU A 91 -2.82 -10.55 5.70
C LEU A 91 -2.21 -11.91 6.10
N LEU A 92 -1.09 -11.90 6.83
CA LEU A 92 -0.44 -13.12 7.33
C LEU A 92 -1.31 -13.90 8.32
N LYS A 93 -2.14 -13.21 9.12
CA LYS A 93 -3.05 -13.82 10.11
C LYS A 93 -4.32 -14.43 9.52
N LYS A 94 -4.53 -14.42 8.19
CA LYS A 94 -5.67 -15.07 7.50
C LYS A 94 -5.32 -16.42 6.80
N PRO A 95 -4.64 -17.42 7.42
CA PRO A 95 -4.31 -18.67 6.74
C PRO A 95 -5.39 -19.77 6.75
N ASP A 96 -6.56 -19.58 7.39
CA ASP A 96 -7.49 -20.70 7.66
C ASP A 96 -8.57 -20.99 6.59
N GLN A 97 -8.63 -20.27 5.46
CA GLN A 97 -9.71 -20.47 4.46
C GLN A 97 -9.27 -20.83 3.04
N CYS A 98 -7.97 -20.99 2.77
CA CYS A 98 -7.47 -21.34 1.43
C CYS A 98 -6.85 -22.75 1.41
N ARG A 99 -7.62 -23.74 1.86
CA ARG A 99 -7.24 -25.17 1.76
C ARG A 99 -8.22 -26.01 0.95
N VAL A 100 -9.06 -25.38 0.14
CA VAL A 100 -10.05 -26.07 -0.72
C VAL A 100 -9.87 -25.87 -2.22
N ASP A 101 -9.09 -24.89 -2.68
CA ASP A 101 -8.76 -24.78 -4.10
C ASP A 101 -7.23 -24.78 -4.28
N GLY A 102 -6.74 -25.79 -5.00
CA GLY A 102 -5.34 -26.12 -5.16
C GLY A 102 -4.54 -25.08 -5.96
N ILE A 103 -4.25 -23.94 -5.35
CA ILE A 103 -3.22 -23.03 -5.83
C ILE A 103 -1.94 -23.29 -5.03
N LYS A 104 -0.85 -23.57 -5.77
CA LYS A 104 0.50 -23.72 -5.23
C LYS A 104 1.05 -22.35 -4.80
N ASP A 105 0.45 -21.69 -3.83
CA ASP A 105 0.92 -20.39 -3.34
C ASP A 105 1.90 -20.56 -2.16
N GLY A 106 3.01 -21.23 -2.44
CA GLY A 106 4.20 -21.20 -1.58
C GLY A 106 5.00 -19.91 -1.71
N GLU A 107 4.66 -19.03 -2.67
CA GLU A 107 5.41 -17.81 -2.97
C GLU A 107 4.89 -16.58 -2.18
N SER A 108 3.59 -16.52 -1.85
CA SER A 108 3.00 -15.38 -1.14
C SER A 108 3.50 -15.22 0.31
N CYS A 109 3.80 -16.34 0.98
CA CYS A 109 4.38 -16.32 2.33
C CYS A 109 5.88 -15.98 2.35
N VAL A 110 6.61 -16.19 1.25
CA VAL A 110 8.06 -15.96 1.18
C VAL A 110 8.39 -14.49 0.87
N GLU A 111 7.60 -13.82 0.03
CA GLU A 111 7.81 -12.39 -0.27
C GLU A 111 7.49 -11.46 0.91
N MET A 112 6.53 -11.81 1.78
CA MET A 112 6.27 -10.97 2.97
C MET A 112 7.37 -11.06 4.04
N GLY A 113 8.19 -12.12 4.04
CA GLY A 113 9.42 -12.17 4.84
C GLY A 113 10.45 -11.12 4.42
N HIS A 114 10.37 -10.63 3.18
CA HIS A 114 11.23 -9.56 2.66
C HIS A 114 10.84 -8.18 3.20
N LEU A 115 9.69 -8.00 3.85
CA LEU A 115 9.32 -6.72 4.45
C LEU A 115 10.18 -6.34 5.67
N SER A 116 10.90 -7.31 6.22
CA SER A 116 12.01 -7.10 7.16
C SER A 116 13.10 -6.15 6.60
N PHE A 117 13.20 -5.97 5.27
CA PHE A 117 14.14 -5.05 4.63
C PHE A 117 13.71 -3.58 4.66
N LEU A 118 12.45 -3.24 4.96
CA LEU A 118 12.05 -1.84 5.15
C LEU A 118 12.65 -1.22 6.42
N LYS A 119 13.15 -2.06 7.33
CA LYS A 119 13.95 -1.65 8.47
C LYS A 119 15.43 -1.53 8.05
N GLY A 120 15.72 -0.70 7.05
CA GLY A 120 17.08 -0.26 6.74
C GLY A 120 17.65 0.60 7.89
N PRO A 121 18.99 0.67 8.08
CA PRO A 121 19.58 1.03 9.35
C PRO A 121 19.36 2.52 9.66
N THR A 122 18.97 2.77 10.92
CA THR A 122 19.11 3.99 11.74
C THR A 122 19.35 5.32 11.01
#